data_AF-A0A197JUX0-F1
#
_entry.id   AF-A0A197JUX0-F1
#
_cell.length_a   1.000
_cell.length_b   1.000
_cell.length_c   1.000
_cell.angle_alpha   90.00
_cell.angle_beta   90.00
_cell.angle_gamma   90.00
#
_symmetry.space_group_name_H-M   'P 1'
#
loop_
_entity.id
_entity.type
_entity.pdbx_description
1 polymer ?
#
loop_
_entity_poly.entity_id
_entity_poly.type
_entity_poly.pdbx_seq_one_letter_code
_entity_poly.pdbx_strand_id
1 'polypeptide(L)'
;MAIFGAQWASSLVELPTLTFHQAILPLSIFSALHGIRVSMAYRQAIEQAAAQSLRDGKDPQPTRLPWGQALLSVLAMSLGGGFSASMLLGMPPSWLGSNVVVPTYTLSFFLIQYTYLYDILQDMVPPAILDSVLIVADGSLRALSIAKLGVDGSRMRFAADSHYPGATEPWFAMLLLGMISGSGGGMWGDFLKLKTHKWTLSTPSWATAATYDMKAALLSAFFYAASTSPQFYSLLHNGGGDDSGFVAHGGTVARKAR
;
A
#
# COMPACT_ATOMS: atom_id res chain seq x y z
N MET A 1 13.49 25.92 10.15
CA MET A 1 12.89 25.10 11.23
C MET A 1 13.00 23.63 10.80
N ALA A 2 14.14 23.00 11.03
CA ALA A 2 14.42 21.61 10.65
C ALA A 2 14.31 20.73 11.90
N ILE A 3 13.08 20.38 12.29
CA ILE A 3 12.82 19.64 13.54
C ILE A 3 12.90 18.10 13.34
N PHE A 4 13.06 17.63 12.10
CA PHE A 4 13.28 16.21 11.80
C PHE A 4 14.65 16.02 11.14
N GLY A 5 15.66 15.67 11.93
CA GLY A 5 16.98 15.31 11.42
C GLY A 5 16.91 14.06 10.54
N ALA A 6 17.85 13.93 9.58
CA ALA A 6 17.93 12.82 8.62
C ALA A 6 17.90 11.41 9.25
N GLN A 7 18.28 11.29 10.53
CA GLN A 7 18.25 10.04 11.31
C GLN A 7 16.84 9.46 11.52
N TRP A 8 15.80 10.29 11.57
CA TRP A 8 14.42 9.80 11.72
C TRP A 8 13.93 9.16 10.43
N ALA A 9 14.28 9.75 9.28
CA ALA A 9 13.93 9.20 7.98
C ALA A 9 14.61 7.83 7.74
N SER A 10 15.89 7.68 8.11
CA SER A 10 16.57 6.38 8.00
C SER A 10 15.94 5.32 8.91
N SER A 11 15.60 5.69 10.15
CA SER A 11 14.95 4.78 11.10
C SER A 11 13.59 4.28 10.58
N LEU A 12 12.78 5.16 9.98
CA LEU A 12 11.49 4.79 9.39
C LEU A 12 11.63 3.87 8.17
N VAL A 13 12.68 4.04 7.38
CA VAL A 13 12.99 3.17 6.23
C VAL A 13 13.46 1.79 6.68
N GLU A 14 14.07 1.68 7.87
CA GLU A 14 14.57 0.42 8.45
C GLU A 14 13.50 -0.36 9.22
N LEU A 15 12.43 0.25 9.74
CA LEU A 15 11.36 -0.46 10.47
C LEU A 15 10.85 -1.76 9.80
N PRO A 16 10.66 -1.84 8.47
CA PRO A 16 10.21 -3.07 7.80
C PRO A 16 11.24 -4.22 7.84
N THR A 17 12.52 -3.94 8.13
CA THR A 17 13.60 -4.94 8.22
C THR A 17 13.69 -5.59 9.60
N LEU A 18 12.90 -5.11 10.58
CA LEU A 18 12.78 -5.74 11.88
C LEU A 18 12.17 -7.13 11.71
N THR A 19 12.97 -8.16 11.95
CA THR A 19 12.55 -9.57 11.88
C THR A 19 12.39 -10.16 13.27
N PHE A 20 11.56 -11.21 13.41
CA PHE A 20 11.47 -11.95 14.68
C PHE A 20 12.81 -12.54 15.10
N HIS A 21 13.56 -13.12 14.15
CA HIS A 21 14.92 -13.58 14.37
C HIS A 21 15.69 -13.70 13.06
N GLN A 22 16.79 -12.97 12.88
CA GLN A 22 17.54 -12.89 11.61
C GLN A 22 17.97 -14.26 11.05
N ALA A 23 18.36 -15.21 11.91
CA ALA A 23 18.86 -16.52 11.45
C ALA A 23 17.82 -17.65 11.43
N ILE A 24 16.71 -17.53 12.18
CA ILE A 24 15.80 -18.67 12.44
C ILE A 24 14.41 -18.39 11.86
N LEU A 25 13.96 -17.13 11.98
CA LEU A 25 12.64 -16.70 11.55
C LEU A 25 12.75 -15.28 10.98
N PRO A 26 13.32 -15.12 9.76
CA PRO A 26 13.53 -13.83 9.11
C PRO A 26 12.22 -13.27 8.54
N LEU A 27 11.12 -13.38 9.30
CA LEU A 27 9.82 -12.83 8.96
C LEU A 27 9.76 -11.40 9.50
N SER A 28 9.40 -10.45 8.65
CA SER A 28 9.20 -9.05 9.07
C SER A 28 8.04 -8.99 10.09
N ILE A 29 8.30 -8.39 11.25
CA ILE A 29 7.28 -8.24 12.31
C ILE A 29 6.10 -7.42 11.78
N PHE A 30 6.38 -6.35 11.03
CA PHE A 30 5.35 -5.51 10.43
C PHE A 30 4.50 -6.29 9.43
N SER A 31 5.13 -7.09 8.54
CA SER A 31 4.38 -7.96 7.62
C SER A 31 3.52 -8.99 8.36
N ALA A 32 4.02 -9.61 9.43
CA ALA A 32 3.23 -10.53 10.23
C ALA A 32 2.03 -9.83 10.89
N LEU A 33 2.24 -8.65 11.49
CA LEU A 33 1.17 -7.87 12.11
C LEU A 33 0.12 -7.40 11.08
N HIS A 34 0.54 -6.95 9.89
CA HIS A 34 -0.38 -6.65 8.79
C HIS A 34 -1.18 -7.89 8.36
N GLY A 35 -0.51 -9.03 8.18
CA GLY A 35 -1.16 -10.31 7.84
C GLY A 35 -2.17 -10.75 8.91
N ILE A 36 -1.82 -10.60 10.19
CA ILE A 36 -2.72 -10.85 11.34
C ILE A 36 -3.93 -9.92 11.25
N ARG A 37 -3.72 -8.60 11.10
CA ARG A 37 -4.80 -7.61 10.98
C ARG A 37 -5.77 -7.95 9.83
N VAL A 38 -5.24 -8.24 8.64
CA VAL A 38 -6.06 -8.59 7.48
C VAL A 38 -6.83 -9.88 7.72
N SER A 39 -6.19 -10.89 8.32
CA SER A 39 -6.84 -12.16 8.66
C SER A 39 -7.93 -12.00 9.71
N MET A 40 -7.73 -11.17 10.72
CA MET A 40 -8.74 -10.85 11.74
C MET A 40 -9.93 -10.13 11.11
N ALA A 41 -9.66 -9.09 10.31
CA ALA A 41 -10.71 -8.35 9.62
C ALA A 41 -11.50 -9.24 8.64
N TYR A 42 -10.83 -10.22 8.02
CA TYR A 42 -11.48 -11.23 7.19
C TYR A 42 -12.39 -12.15 8.02
N ARG A 43 -11.88 -12.72 9.11
CA ARG A 43 -12.65 -13.60 10.02
C ARG A 43 -13.89 -12.87 10.55
N GLN A 44 -13.70 -11.66 11.06
CA GLN A 44 -14.79 -10.80 11.56
C GLN A 44 -15.86 -10.54 10.50
N ALA A 45 -15.46 -10.27 9.24
CA ALA A 45 -16.42 -10.03 8.17
C ALA A 45 -17.26 -11.28 7.85
N ILE A 46 -16.67 -12.47 7.87
CA ILE A 46 -17.39 -13.73 7.66
C ILE A 46 -18.34 -14.03 8.83
N GLU A 47 -17.88 -13.86 10.06
CA GLU A 47 -18.70 -14.04 11.28
C GLU A 47 -19.87 -13.05 11.30
N GLN A 48 -19.64 -11.78 10.93
CA GLN A 48 -20.69 -10.77 10.82
C GLN A 48 -21.70 -11.08 9.70
N ALA A 49 -21.24 -11.55 8.54
CA ALA A 49 -22.12 -11.96 7.45
C ALA A 49 -23.00 -13.16 7.86
N ALA A 50 -22.44 -14.12 8.58
CA ALA A 50 -23.18 -15.24 9.16
C ALA A 50 -24.23 -14.76 10.17
N ALA A 51 -23.86 -13.91 11.12
CA ALA A 51 -24.78 -13.33 12.09
C ALA A 51 -25.92 -12.53 11.44
N GLN A 52 -25.61 -11.76 10.39
CA GLN A 52 -26.61 -10.99 9.65
C GLN A 52 -27.59 -11.90 8.90
N SER A 53 -27.12 -13.02 8.32
CA SER A 53 -28.00 -13.97 7.62
C SER A 53 -29.10 -14.53 8.53
N LEU A 54 -28.75 -14.81 9.79
CA LEU A 54 -29.70 -15.27 10.80
C LEU A 54 -30.72 -14.18 11.17
N ARG A 55 -30.28 -12.93 11.30
CA ARG A 55 -31.16 -11.79 11.58
C ARG A 55 -32.15 -11.51 10.46
N ASP A 56 -31.73 -11.70 9.21
CA ASP A 56 -32.57 -11.53 8.02
C ASP A 56 -33.56 -12.70 7.81
N GLY A 57 -33.55 -13.73 8.66
CA GLY A 57 -34.36 -14.94 8.48
C GLY A 57 -33.96 -15.78 7.27
N LYS A 58 -32.73 -15.63 6.77
CA LYS A 58 -32.17 -16.42 5.66
C LYS A 58 -31.50 -17.69 6.20
N ASP A 59 -31.21 -18.62 5.29
CA ASP A 59 -30.45 -19.83 5.62
C ASP A 59 -29.12 -19.47 6.31
N PRO A 60 -28.77 -20.16 7.42
CA PRO A 60 -27.53 -19.90 8.14
C PRO A 60 -26.31 -20.00 7.23
N GLN A 61 -25.58 -18.90 7.06
CA GLN A 61 -24.29 -18.94 6.38
C GLN A 61 -23.23 -19.52 7.33
N PRO A 62 -22.27 -20.33 6.82
CA PRO A 62 -21.22 -20.84 7.68
C PRO A 62 -20.32 -19.72 8.22
N THR A 63 -19.76 -19.92 9.41
CA THR A 63 -18.82 -18.97 10.02
C THR A 63 -17.40 -19.14 9.51
N ARG A 64 -17.16 -20.12 8.63
CA ARG A 64 -15.87 -20.43 8.04
C ARG A 64 -16.03 -20.83 6.59
N LEU A 65 -15.06 -20.43 5.77
CA LEU A 65 -14.97 -20.78 4.36
C LEU A 65 -13.97 -21.92 4.13
N PRO A 66 -14.04 -22.61 2.98
CA PRO A 66 -12.98 -23.52 2.55
C PRO A 66 -11.63 -22.83 2.63
N TRP A 67 -10.64 -23.50 3.22
CA TRP A 67 -9.36 -22.89 3.57
C TRP A 67 -8.65 -22.26 2.36
N GLY A 68 -8.74 -22.88 1.19
CA GLY A 68 -8.11 -22.37 -0.03
C GLY A 68 -8.74 -21.07 -0.52
N GLN A 69 -10.07 -20.98 -0.48
CA GLN A 69 -10.79 -19.74 -0.78
C GLN A 69 -10.41 -18.65 0.23
N ALA A 70 -10.45 -18.97 1.52
CA ALA A 70 -10.13 -18.02 2.57
C ALA A 70 -8.68 -17.51 2.51
N LEU A 71 -7.73 -18.41 2.24
CA LEU A 71 -6.32 -18.06 2.09
C LEU A 71 -6.11 -17.14 0.88
N LEU A 72 -6.71 -17.46 -0.27
CA LEU A 72 -6.59 -16.64 -1.46
C LEU A 72 -7.25 -15.25 -1.26
N SER A 73 -8.36 -15.16 -0.54
CA SER A 73 -8.94 -13.88 -0.13
C SER A 73 -7.97 -13.04 0.69
N VAL A 74 -7.36 -13.63 1.72
CA VAL A 74 -6.42 -12.91 2.61
C VAL A 74 -5.14 -12.52 1.86
N LEU A 75 -4.61 -13.38 0.99
CA LEU A 75 -3.45 -13.06 0.16
C LEU A 75 -3.75 -11.91 -0.80
N ALA A 76 -4.88 -11.96 -1.52
CA ALA A 76 -5.27 -10.89 -2.44
C ALA A 76 -5.49 -9.56 -1.71
N MET A 77 -6.08 -9.59 -0.50
CA MET A 77 -6.24 -8.38 0.32
C MET A 77 -4.91 -7.85 0.87
N SER A 78 -3.96 -8.72 1.24
CA SER A 78 -2.66 -8.30 1.80
C SER A 78 -1.67 -7.84 0.72
N LEU A 79 -1.73 -8.43 -0.48
CA LEU A 79 -0.78 -8.17 -1.58
C LEU A 79 -1.34 -7.24 -2.67
N GLY A 80 -2.65 -7.00 -2.68
CA GLY A 80 -3.35 -6.37 -3.81
C GLY A 80 -2.83 -4.99 -4.18
N GLY A 81 -2.42 -4.18 -3.20
CA GLY A 81 -1.86 -2.84 -3.45
C GLY A 81 -0.55 -2.90 -4.23
N GLY A 82 0.44 -3.62 -3.69
CA GLY A 82 1.73 -3.81 -4.36
C GLY A 82 1.60 -4.51 -5.70
N PHE A 83 0.74 -5.53 -5.80
CA PHE A 83 0.45 -6.23 -7.06
C PHE A 83 -0.07 -5.29 -8.14
N SER A 84 -1.13 -4.51 -7.85
CA SER A 84 -1.71 -3.58 -8.81
C SER A 84 -0.74 -2.49 -9.23
N ALA A 85 0.02 -1.93 -8.29
CA ALA A 85 1.02 -0.89 -8.59
C ALA A 85 2.15 -1.44 -9.47
N SER A 86 2.69 -2.62 -9.16
CA SER A 86 3.73 -3.26 -9.98
C SER A 86 3.23 -3.56 -11.39
N MET A 87 2.01 -4.09 -11.54
CA MET A 87 1.41 -4.34 -12.85
C MET A 87 1.31 -3.07 -13.70
N LEU A 88 0.85 -1.96 -13.12
CA LEU A 88 0.73 -0.68 -13.82
C LEU A 88 2.08 -0.06 -14.18
N LEU A 89 3.13 -0.34 -13.38
CA LEU A 89 4.50 0.04 -13.69
C LEU A 89 5.19 -0.87 -14.72
N GLY A 90 4.54 -1.97 -15.14
CA GLY A 90 5.16 -2.98 -16.00
C GLY A 90 6.27 -3.76 -15.30
N MET A 91 6.23 -3.86 -13.97
CA MET A 91 7.21 -4.57 -13.15
C MET A 91 6.63 -5.89 -12.62
N PRO A 92 7.47 -6.93 -12.43
CA PRO A 92 7.02 -8.13 -11.74
C PRO A 92 6.63 -7.79 -10.28
N PRO A 93 5.52 -8.33 -9.75
CA PRO A 93 5.13 -8.16 -8.36
C PRO A 93 6.24 -8.59 -7.40
N SER A 94 6.58 -7.74 -6.44
CA SER A 94 7.72 -7.96 -5.52
C SER A 94 7.61 -9.23 -4.69
N TRP A 95 6.40 -9.71 -4.42
CA TRP A 95 6.17 -10.94 -3.66
C TRP A 95 6.58 -12.20 -4.43
N LEU A 96 6.65 -12.17 -5.77
CA LEU A 96 7.17 -13.30 -6.57
C LEU A 96 8.67 -13.49 -6.37
N GLY A 97 9.39 -12.40 -6.10
CA GLY A 97 10.83 -12.42 -5.82
C GLY A 97 11.17 -12.65 -4.34
N SER A 98 10.16 -12.81 -3.47
CA SER A 98 10.35 -12.92 -2.02
C SER A 98 9.92 -14.27 -1.48
N ASN A 99 10.88 -15.03 -0.96
CA ASN A 99 10.64 -16.33 -0.32
C ASN A 99 9.99 -16.19 1.08
N VAL A 100 9.80 -14.98 1.60
CA VAL A 100 9.29 -14.74 2.96
C VAL A 100 7.91 -14.10 3.00
N VAL A 101 7.54 -13.31 2.00
CA VAL A 101 6.28 -12.55 2.03
C VAL A 101 5.06 -13.46 2.02
N VAL A 102 4.96 -14.37 1.05
CA VAL A 102 3.82 -15.29 0.96
C VAL A 102 3.75 -16.21 2.18
N PRO A 103 4.83 -16.87 2.63
CA PRO A 103 4.80 -17.67 3.87
C PRO A 103 4.38 -16.88 5.11
N THR A 104 4.81 -15.61 5.25
CA THR A 104 4.41 -14.76 6.39
C THR A 104 2.90 -14.58 6.44
N TYR A 105 2.27 -14.24 5.30
CA TYR A 105 0.82 -14.03 5.23
C TYR A 105 0.04 -15.34 5.36
N THR A 106 0.54 -16.43 4.77
CA THR A 106 -0.05 -17.77 4.93
C THR A 106 -0.01 -18.21 6.40
N LEU A 107 1.12 -18.04 7.09
CA LEU A 107 1.24 -18.37 8.51
C LEU A 107 0.30 -17.52 9.36
N SER A 108 0.26 -16.20 9.12
CA SER A 108 -0.65 -15.28 9.82
C SER A 108 -2.11 -15.70 9.64
N PHE A 109 -2.49 -16.10 8.42
CA PHE A 109 -3.80 -16.65 8.12
C PHE A 109 -4.09 -17.91 8.93
N PHE A 110 -3.21 -18.91 8.92
CA PHE A 110 -3.45 -20.16 9.63
C PHE A 110 -3.54 -19.96 11.15
N LEU A 111 -2.67 -19.10 11.71
CA LEU A 111 -2.72 -18.75 13.13
C LEU A 111 -4.06 -18.12 13.51
N ILE A 112 -4.58 -17.18 12.72
CA ILE A 112 -5.83 -16.49 13.06
C ILE A 112 -7.08 -17.33 12.76
N GLN A 113 -7.10 -18.11 11.68
CA GLN A 113 -8.31 -18.84 11.27
C GLN A 113 -8.46 -20.22 11.94
N TYR A 114 -7.34 -20.89 12.25
CA TYR A 114 -7.35 -22.30 12.65
C TYR A 114 -6.72 -22.58 14.02
N THR A 115 -6.28 -21.55 14.75
CA THR A 115 -5.81 -21.69 16.13
C THR A 115 -6.60 -20.77 17.07
N TYR A 116 -6.36 -20.90 18.37
CA TYR A 116 -6.95 -20.04 19.40
C TYR A 116 -6.35 -18.63 19.45
N LEU A 117 -5.38 -18.28 18.58
CA LEU A 117 -4.74 -16.97 18.61
C LEU A 117 -5.75 -15.82 18.46
N TYR A 118 -6.76 -15.96 17.60
CA TYR A 118 -7.79 -14.93 17.44
C TYR A 118 -8.55 -14.68 18.75
N ASP A 119 -9.00 -15.74 19.40
CA ASP A 119 -9.79 -15.66 20.63
C ASP A 119 -8.91 -15.13 21.78
N ILE A 120 -7.67 -15.63 21.89
CA ILE A 120 -6.66 -15.13 22.85
C ILE A 120 -6.40 -13.64 22.67
N LEU A 121 -6.24 -13.16 21.43
CA LEU A 121 -5.99 -11.75 21.16
C LEU A 121 -7.20 -10.88 21.53
N GLN A 122 -8.42 -11.35 21.27
CA GLN A 122 -9.65 -10.61 21.61
C GLN A 122 -9.92 -10.59 23.12
N ASP A 123 -9.64 -11.69 23.82
CA ASP A 123 -9.97 -11.84 25.24
C ASP A 123 -8.88 -11.32 26.18
N MET A 124 -7.61 -11.48 25.83
CA MET A 124 -6.47 -11.16 26.72
C MET A 124 -5.87 -9.78 26.47
N VAL A 125 -6.04 -9.20 25.27
CA VAL A 125 -5.47 -7.89 24.93
C VAL A 125 -6.59 -6.84 24.85
N PRO A 126 -6.48 -5.71 25.59
CA PRO A 126 -7.47 -4.65 25.47
C PRO A 126 -7.63 -4.20 24.00
N PRO A 127 -8.86 -4.11 23.48
CA PRO A 127 -9.10 -3.82 22.06
C PRO A 127 -8.40 -2.54 21.58
N ALA A 128 -8.38 -1.49 22.42
CA ALA A 128 -7.70 -0.24 22.10
C ALA A 128 -6.19 -0.40 21.86
N ILE A 129 -5.52 -1.28 22.60
CA ILE A 129 -4.08 -1.54 22.46
C ILE A 129 -3.83 -2.37 21.20
N LEU A 130 -4.58 -3.46 21.05
CA LEU A 130 -4.46 -4.36 19.91
C LEU A 130 -4.67 -3.60 18.59
N ASP A 131 -5.76 -2.85 18.50
CA ASP A 131 -6.08 -2.07 17.30
C ASP A 131 -5.02 -1.01 17.01
N SER A 132 -4.51 -0.32 18.03
CA SER A 132 -3.46 0.69 17.86
C SER A 132 -2.19 0.08 17.26
N VAL A 133 -1.71 -1.05 17.80
CA VAL A 133 -0.52 -1.74 17.30
C VAL A 133 -0.73 -2.23 15.86
N LEU A 134 -1.88 -2.84 15.58
CA LEU A 134 -2.20 -3.34 14.24
C LEU A 134 -2.36 -2.20 13.23
N ILE A 135 -2.98 -1.07 13.61
CA ILE A 135 -3.12 0.13 12.77
C ILE A 135 -1.75 0.73 12.45
N VAL A 136 -0.88 0.87 13.45
CA VAL A 136 0.48 1.42 13.25
C VAL A 136 1.28 0.53 12.31
N ALA A 137 1.23 -0.79 12.49
CA ALA A 137 1.93 -1.72 11.62
C ALA A 137 1.41 -1.68 10.18
N ASP A 138 0.09 -1.73 9.99
CA ASP A 138 -0.56 -1.63 8.68
C ASP A 138 -0.27 -0.28 8.00
N GLY A 139 -0.42 0.82 8.73
CA GLY A 139 -0.14 2.17 8.25
C GLY A 139 1.31 2.34 7.81
N SER A 140 2.26 1.78 8.55
CA SER A 140 3.69 1.84 8.22
C SER A 140 4.01 1.10 6.91
N LEU A 141 3.46 -0.11 6.72
CA LEU A 141 3.64 -0.85 5.48
C LEU A 141 2.96 -0.18 4.28
N ARG A 142 1.77 0.40 4.48
CA ARG A 142 1.09 1.17 3.44
C ARG A 142 1.91 2.41 3.06
N ALA A 143 2.41 3.16 4.03
CA ALA A 143 3.28 4.31 3.78
C ALA A 143 4.54 3.92 3.00
N LEU A 144 5.16 2.80 3.35
CA LEU A 144 6.31 2.26 2.61
C LEU A 144 5.94 1.87 1.17
N SER A 145 4.79 1.23 0.96
CA SER A 145 4.28 0.86 -0.36
C SER A 145 4.03 2.11 -1.22
N ILE A 146 3.39 3.12 -0.64
CA ILE A 146 3.13 4.42 -1.26
C ILE A 146 4.43 5.10 -1.68
N ALA A 147 5.42 5.14 -0.79
CA ALA A 147 6.71 5.74 -1.08
C ALA A 147 7.47 4.97 -2.18
N LYS A 148 7.72 3.67 -1.97
CA LYS A 148 8.60 2.86 -2.82
C LYS A 148 7.97 2.48 -4.16
N LEU A 149 6.76 1.93 -4.15
CA LEU A 149 6.09 1.45 -5.37
C LEU A 149 5.26 2.56 -6.01
N GLY A 150 4.61 3.40 -5.20
CA GLY A 150 3.80 4.49 -5.72
C GLY A 150 4.65 5.63 -6.30
N VAL A 151 5.25 6.41 -5.43
CA VAL A 151 5.89 7.69 -5.80
C VAL A 151 7.25 7.47 -6.46
N ASP A 152 8.18 6.79 -5.77
CA ASP A 152 9.55 6.60 -6.26
C ASP A 152 9.60 5.63 -7.43
N GLY A 153 8.81 4.56 -7.39
CA GLY A 153 8.63 3.62 -8.50
C GLY A 153 8.16 4.33 -9.78
N SER A 154 7.19 5.24 -9.67
CA SER A 154 6.77 6.07 -10.81
C SER A 154 7.91 6.95 -11.32
N ARG A 155 8.57 7.71 -10.45
CA ARG A 155 9.69 8.58 -10.84
C ARG A 155 10.76 7.81 -11.60
N MET A 156 11.21 6.68 -11.04
CA MET A 156 12.26 5.86 -11.66
C MET A 156 11.82 5.29 -13.01
N ARG A 157 10.58 4.79 -13.10
CA ARG A 157 10.08 4.20 -14.34
C ARG A 157 9.99 5.22 -15.47
N PHE A 158 9.37 6.37 -15.22
CA PHE A 158 9.21 7.40 -16.24
C PHE A 158 10.52 8.14 -16.54
N ALA A 159 11.43 8.28 -15.57
CA ALA A 159 12.76 8.82 -15.82
C ALA A 159 13.60 7.92 -16.75
N ALA A 160 13.46 6.60 -16.62
CA ALA A 160 14.14 5.64 -17.48
C ALA A 160 13.61 5.68 -18.93
N ASP A 161 12.30 5.89 -19.11
CA ASP A 161 11.67 5.95 -20.44
C ASP A 161 11.84 7.34 -21.09
N SER A 162 12.05 8.40 -20.31
CA SER A 162 12.29 9.75 -20.85
C SER A 162 13.73 9.91 -21.32
N HIS A 163 13.97 9.84 -22.64
CA HIS A 163 15.26 10.22 -23.26
C HIS A 163 15.60 11.72 -23.18
N TYR A 164 14.78 12.52 -22.47
CA TYR A 164 14.95 13.96 -22.36
C TYR A 164 15.46 14.34 -20.96
N PRO A 165 16.71 14.84 -20.82
CA PRO A 165 17.14 15.48 -19.59
C PRO A 165 16.27 16.72 -19.36
N GLY A 166 15.44 16.69 -18.31
CA GLY A 166 14.47 17.76 -17.99
C GLY A 166 13.00 17.34 -18.02
N ALA A 167 12.69 16.05 -18.23
CA ALA A 167 11.32 15.57 -18.11
C ALA A 167 10.71 15.93 -16.74
N THR A 168 9.53 16.55 -16.77
CA THR A 168 8.78 16.94 -15.57
C THR A 168 8.38 15.70 -14.78
N GLU A 169 8.42 15.76 -13.44
CA GLU A 169 7.97 14.65 -12.60
C GLU A 169 6.54 14.19 -12.98
N PRO A 170 6.29 12.88 -13.08
CA PRO A 170 5.01 12.34 -13.50
C PRO A 170 4.00 12.36 -12.33
N TRP A 171 3.63 13.55 -11.88
CA TRP A 171 2.78 13.77 -10.70
C TRP A 171 1.51 12.94 -10.69
N PHE A 172 0.81 12.87 -11.84
CA PHE A 172 -0.39 12.05 -11.95
C PHE A 172 -0.10 10.57 -11.65
N ALA A 173 0.97 10.01 -12.24
CA ALA A 173 1.34 8.62 -12.00
C ALA A 173 1.76 8.39 -10.54
N MET A 174 2.54 9.30 -9.97
CA MET A 174 2.97 9.23 -8.55
C MET A 174 1.77 9.19 -7.60
N LEU A 175 0.77 10.05 -7.82
CA LEU A 175 -0.44 10.11 -6.98
C LEU A 175 -1.35 8.90 -7.21
N LEU A 176 -1.54 8.49 -8.46
CA LEU A 176 -2.38 7.35 -8.82
C LEU A 176 -1.79 6.04 -8.28
N LEU A 177 -0.51 5.78 -8.53
CA LEU A 177 0.17 4.58 -8.07
C LEU A 177 0.41 4.61 -6.57
N GLY A 178 0.63 5.78 -5.98
CA GLY A 178 0.61 5.97 -4.52
C GLY A 178 -0.74 5.52 -3.94
N MET A 179 -1.85 6.05 -4.42
CA MET A 179 -3.18 5.65 -3.98
C MET A 179 -3.42 4.14 -4.14
N ILE A 180 -3.16 3.59 -5.33
CA ILE A 180 -3.38 2.15 -5.63
C ILE A 180 -2.49 1.26 -4.74
N SER A 181 -1.22 1.61 -4.56
CA SER A 181 -0.29 0.83 -3.74
C SER A 181 -0.66 0.83 -2.25
N GLY A 182 -1.32 1.90 -1.76
CA GLY A 182 -1.77 2.04 -0.38
C GLY A 182 -3.17 1.46 -0.10
N SER A 183 -4.08 1.44 -1.08
CA SER A 183 -5.48 0.99 -0.89
C SER A 183 -5.90 -0.21 -1.75
N GLY A 184 -5.04 -0.73 -2.62
CA GLY A 184 -5.43 -1.73 -3.63
C GLY A 184 -5.93 -3.06 -3.06
N GLY A 185 -5.47 -3.46 -1.87
CA GLY A 185 -6.00 -4.65 -1.18
C GLY A 185 -7.51 -4.58 -0.90
N GLY A 186 -7.98 -3.42 -0.45
CA GLY A 186 -9.41 -3.15 -0.25
C GLY A 186 -10.19 -3.09 -1.56
N MET A 187 -9.57 -2.54 -2.62
CA MET A 187 -10.17 -2.46 -3.96
C MET A 187 -10.45 -3.85 -4.52
N TRP A 188 -9.49 -4.77 -4.43
CA TRP A 188 -9.67 -6.18 -4.82
C TRP A 188 -10.71 -6.90 -3.95
N GLY A 189 -10.66 -6.67 -2.64
CA GLY A 189 -11.63 -7.23 -1.70
C GLY A 189 -13.07 -6.88 -2.03
N ASP A 190 -13.32 -5.65 -2.46
CA ASP A 190 -14.65 -5.17 -2.84
C ASP A 190 -15.06 -5.59 -4.26
N PHE A 191 -14.13 -5.49 -5.21
CA PHE A 191 -14.37 -5.85 -6.62
C PHE A 191 -14.75 -7.33 -6.80
N LEU A 192 -14.08 -8.23 -6.07
CA LEU A 192 -14.32 -9.69 -6.14
C LEU A 192 -15.23 -10.21 -5.02
N LYS A 193 -15.73 -9.33 -4.14
CA LYS A 193 -16.47 -9.69 -2.92
C LYS A 193 -15.78 -10.80 -2.11
N LEU A 194 -14.48 -10.64 -1.86
CA LEU A 194 -13.64 -11.67 -1.25
C LEU A 194 -14.06 -12.05 0.18
N LYS A 195 -14.76 -11.16 0.88
CA LYS A 195 -15.26 -11.32 2.25
C LYS A 195 -16.64 -12.00 2.32
N THR A 196 -17.05 -12.72 1.28
CA THR A 196 -18.33 -13.43 1.24
C THR A 196 -18.12 -14.89 0.83
N HIS A 197 -19.17 -15.69 1.03
CA HIS A 197 -19.19 -17.10 0.65
C HIS A 197 -19.10 -17.33 -0.86
N LYS A 198 -19.72 -16.44 -1.63
CA LYS A 198 -19.77 -16.52 -3.08
C LYS A 198 -19.01 -15.34 -3.65
N TRP A 199 -17.84 -15.61 -4.22
CA TRP A 199 -17.11 -14.60 -4.96
C TRP A 199 -17.88 -14.24 -6.22
N THR A 200 -18.11 -12.95 -6.38
CA THR A 200 -18.78 -12.40 -7.56
C THR A 200 -18.07 -11.13 -7.95
N LEU A 201 -18.04 -10.87 -9.25
CA LEU A 201 -17.67 -9.54 -9.73
C LEU A 201 -18.79 -8.59 -9.34
N SER A 202 -18.41 -7.49 -8.70
CA SER A 202 -19.34 -6.47 -8.26
C SER A 202 -18.83 -5.10 -8.65
N THR A 203 -19.74 -4.18 -8.94
CA THR A 203 -19.39 -2.76 -9.05
C THR A 203 -18.78 -2.32 -7.72
N PRO A 204 -17.49 -1.98 -7.71
CA PRO A 204 -16.84 -1.64 -6.46
C PRO A 204 -17.37 -0.32 -5.94
N SER A 205 -17.55 -0.21 -4.63
CA SER A 205 -17.95 1.01 -3.92
C SER A 205 -17.05 2.19 -4.25
N TRP A 206 -15.77 1.96 -4.53
CA TRP A 206 -14.85 3.01 -4.94
C TRP A 206 -15.16 3.63 -6.30
N ALA A 207 -15.93 2.95 -7.17
CA ALA A 207 -16.38 3.51 -8.44
C ALA A 207 -17.51 4.54 -8.26
N THR A 208 -18.26 4.46 -7.16
CA THR A 208 -19.33 5.42 -6.84
C THR A 208 -18.87 6.49 -5.87
N ALA A 209 -18.02 6.14 -4.90
CA ALA A 209 -17.46 7.09 -3.93
C ALA A 209 -16.07 6.64 -3.44
N ALA A 210 -15.10 7.57 -3.44
CA ALA A 210 -13.76 7.29 -2.91
C ALA A 210 -13.83 6.88 -1.43
N THR A 211 -13.24 5.72 -1.12
CA THR A 211 -13.19 5.19 0.25
C THR A 211 -12.24 6.01 1.13
N TYR A 212 -12.39 5.89 2.45
CA TYR A 212 -11.48 6.54 3.40
C TYR A 212 -10.01 6.14 3.13
N ASP A 213 -9.76 4.86 2.92
CA ASP A 213 -8.41 4.31 2.64
C ASP A 213 -7.81 4.93 1.36
N MET A 214 -8.60 5.11 0.31
CA MET A 214 -8.11 5.76 -0.93
C MET A 214 -7.76 7.23 -0.69
N LYS A 215 -8.59 7.95 0.06
CA LYS A 215 -8.32 9.37 0.40
C LYS A 215 -7.05 9.49 1.24
N ALA A 216 -6.90 8.64 2.26
CA ALA A 216 -5.71 8.63 3.11
C ALA A 216 -4.44 8.27 2.32
N ALA A 217 -4.52 7.27 1.43
CA ALA A 217 -3.40 6.87 0.57
C ALA A 217 -3.03 7.97 -0.43
N LEU A 218 -4.02 8.62 -1.05
CA LEU A 218 -3.80 9.75 -1.97
C LEU A 218 -3.15 10.95 -1.25
N LEU A 219 -3.65 11.32 -0.07
CA LEU A 219 -3.07 12.40 0.73
C LEU A 219 -1.64 12.08 1.17
N SER A 220 -1.38 10.83 1.57
CA SER A 220 -0.03 10.38 1.93
C SER A 220 0.92 10.40 0.74
N ALA A 221 0.44 9.96 -0.43
CA ALA A 221 1.19 10.01 -1.69
C ALA A 221 1.51 11.45 -2.09
N PHE A 222 0.54 12.36 -1.98
CA PHE A 222 0.73 13.78 -2.24
C PHE A 222 1.74 14.40 -1.29
N PHE A 223 1.57 14.16 0.02
CA PHE A 223 2.48 14.68 1.03
C PHE A 223 3.92 14.20 0.79
N TYR A 224 4.12 12.90 0.57
CA TYR A 224 5.43 12.35 0.27
C TYR A 224 6.00 12.93 -1.03
N ALA A 225 5.24 12.88 -2.13
CA ALA A 225 5.63 13.42 -3.42
C ALA A 225 6.07 14.90 -3.33
N ALA A 226 5.29 15.74 -2.66
CA ALA A 226 5.61 17.15 -2.45
C ALA A 226 6.84 17.36 -1.56
N SER A 227 6.96 16.60 -0.47
CA SER A 227 8.10 16.71 0.45
C SER A 227 9.43 16.29 -0.18
N THR A 228 9.41 15.46 -1.21
CA THR A 228 10.62 14.94 -1.88
C THR A 228 10.77 15.44 -3.33
N SER A 229 9.91 16.34 -3.80
CA SER A 229 9.97 16.88 -5.17
C SER A 229 10.91 18.08 -5.22
N PRO A 230 11.99 18.06 -6.03
CA PRO A 230 12.84 19.23 -6.24
C PRO A 230 12.07 20.42 -6.85
N GLN A 231 11.04 20.12 -7.66
CA GLN A 231 10.19 21.12 -8.31
C GLN A 231 9.32 21.85 -7.28
N PHE A 232 8.80 21.14 -6.29
CA PHE A 232 8.02 21.74 -5.22
C PHE A 232 8.91 22.60 -4.31
N TYR A 233 10.12 22.13 -4.01
CA TYR A 233 11.11 22.91 -3.27
C TYR A 233 11.49 24.21 -3.99
N SER A 234 11.73 24.14 -5.31
CA SER A 234 12.07 25.33 -6.10
C SER A 234 10.90 26.31 -6.20
N LEU A 235 9.66 25.86 -6.32
CA LEU A 235 8.48 26.73 -6.27
C LEU A 235 8.35 27.48 -4.94
N LEU A 236 8.58 26.79 -3.81
CA LEU A 236 8.50 27.41 -2.48
C LEU A 236 9.61 28.45 -2.23
N HIS A 237 10.81 28.25 -2.80
CA HIS A 237 11.95 29.14 -2.56
C HIS A 237 12.10 30.23 -3.64
N ASN A 238 11.70 29.96 -4.88
CA ASN A 238 11.79 30.92 -5.99
C ASN A 238 10.49 31.72 -6.18
N GLY A 239 9.38 31.35 -5.53
CA GLY A 239 8.12 32.11 -5.55
C GLY A 239 8.17 33.47 -4.82
N GLY A 240 9.33 33.88 -4.30
CA GLY A 240 9.56 35.16 -3.62
C GLY A 240 10.46 36.15 -4.36
N GLY A 241 10.89 35.87 -5.58
CA GLY A 241 11.78 36.76 -6.33
C GLY A 241 11.48 36.75 -7.82
N ASP A 242 10.71 37.74 -8.27
CA ASP A 242 10.93 38.33 -9.57
C ASP A 242 12.42 38.69 -9.66
N ASP A 243 13.17 37.97 -10.49
CA ASP A 243 14.31 38.54 -11.22
C ASP A 243 14.61 37.68 -12.45
N SER A 244 13.97 38.11 -13.53
CA SER A 244 14.50 38.18 -14.89
C SER A 244 15.82 37.44 -15.19
N GLY A 245 15.69 36.30 -15.86
CA GLY A 245 16.79 35.58 -16.48
C GLY A 245 16.38 34.99 -17.82
N PHE A 246 16.07 35.86 -18.77
CA PHE A 246 15.88 35.54 -20.19
C PHE A 246 17.10 34.75 -20.70
N VAL A 247 17.03 33.42 -20.68
CA VAL A 247 18.02 32.58 -21.37
C VAL A 247 17.69 32.65 -22.84
N ALA A 248 18.38 33.56 -23.52
CA ALA A 248 18.36 33.71 -24.96
C ALA A 248 18.56 32.35 -25.63
N HIS A 249 17.64 32.00 -26.52
CA HIS A 249 17.85 30.98 -27.54
C HIS A 249 19.15 31.27 -28.29
N GLY A 250 20.18 30.47 -28.01
CA GLY A 250 21.39 30.40 -28.83
C GLY A 250 21.03 29.87 -30.21
N GLY A 251 20.71 30.78 -31.13
CA GLY A 251 20.53 30.48 -32.54
C GLY A 251 21.83 29.94 -33.13
N THR A 252 21.78 28.70 -33.60
CA THR A 252 22.85 28.08 -34.38
C THR A 252 22.94 28.78 -35.74
N VAL A 253 23.86 29.74 -35.87
CA VAL A 253 24.21 30.34 -37.17
C VAL A 253 24.99 29.30 -37.98
N ALA A 254 24.32 28.73 -38.99
CA ALA A 254 24.96 27.88 -39.99
C ALA A 254 25.97 28.69 -40.82
N ARG A 255 27.26 28.43 -40.63
CA ARG A 255 28.32 28.92 -41.51
C ARG A 255 28.27 28.15 -42.84
N LYS A 256 27.88 28.83 -43.91
CA LYS A 256 28.10 28.39 -45.29
C LYS A 256 29.61 28.36 -45.56
N ALA A 257 30.17 27.17 -45.78
CA ALA A 257 31.48 27.02 -46.40
C ALA A 257 31.34 27.26 -47.92
N ARG A 258 32.23 28.09 -48.46
CA ARG A 258 32.50 28.20 -49.91
C ARG A 258 33.56 27.20 -50.29
#